data_AF-A0A1B8BXV8-F1
#
_entry.id   AF-A0A1B8BXV8-F1
#
_cell.length_a   1.000
_cell.length_b   1.000
_cell.length_c   1.000
_cell.angle_alpha   90.00
_cell.angle_beta   90.00
_cell.angle_gamma   90.00
#
_symmetry.space_group_name_H-M   'P 1'
#
loop_
_entity.id
_entity.type
_entity.pdbx_description
1 polymer ?
#
loop_
_entity_poly.entity_id
_entity_poly.type
_entity_poly.pdbx_seq_one_letter_code
_entity_poly.pdbx_strand_id
1 'polypeptide(L)'
;MQPLKEIKVFLDGTIILILRASSPKGLWQALIYQVWNITMDTSQFLGLDRERYWTRFETVEVMFEYVASSRLFTTRPREEGEDEEEGKVKHRNRRNSRRPLFVRWKEDFLPRARASGKYDRAVPARDEIRDEAFSTWPPARGLYEEKVRAFEVERQLEEVSRRIREGVPVDVEALGLPLGIRGAAVRELKRIVVEGDETYGVVLPEGVRGEVGWDLEGVEKFVEERWVEVGRVGLVRGFGRMVEKREAKRGKEEERDV
;
A
#
# COMPACT_ATOMS: atom_id res chain seq x y z
N MET A 1 -2.71 -9.72 -5.69
CA MET A 1 -1.78 -8.60 -5.95
C MET A 1 -2.52 -7.27 -5.83
N GLN A 2 -2.08 -6.41 -4.90
CA GLN A 2 -2.76 -5.15 -4.58
C GLN A 2 -2.41 -4.03 -5.58
N PRO A 3 -3.40 -3.38 -6.23
CA PRO A 3 -3.12 -2.34 -7.20
C PRO A 3 -3.08 -0.94 -6.57
N LEU A 4 -2.02 -0.20 -6.91
CA LEU A 4 -1.83 1.26 -6.99
C LEU A 4 -2.77 2.13 -6.13
N LYS A 5 -2.19 2.77 -5.10
CA LYS A 5 -2.84 3.77 -4.23
C LYS A 5 -2.42 5.18 -4.66
N GLU A 6 -3.38 5.95 -5.15
CA GLU A 6 -3.37 7.42 -5.37
C GLU A 6 -4.81 7.91 -5.07
N ILE A 7 -5.17 9.09 -4.52
CA ILE A 7 -4.96 10.50 -4.92
C ILE A 7 -5.42 11.36 -3.71
N LYS A 8 -4.77 12.49 -3.39
CA LYS A 8 -5.35 13.54 -2.53
C LYS A 8 -5.23 14.92 -3.20
N VAL A 9 -6.39 15.50 -3.49
CA VAL A 9 -6.60 16.92 -3.81
C VAL A 9 -7.61 17.42 -2.78
N PHE A 10 -7.22 18.37 -1.93
CA PHE A 10 -8.15 19.13 -1.09
C PHE A 10 -7.79 20.61 -1.11
N LEU A 11 -8.80 21.42 -1.42
CA LEU A 11 -8.82 22.87 -1.36
C LEU A 11 -9.15 23.27 0.08
N ASP A 12 -8.16 23.88 0.74
CA ASP A 12 -8.23 24.80 1.89
C ASP A 12 -6.79 25.33 2.09
N GLY A 13 -6.31 26.13 1.12
CA GLY A 13 -4.99 26.76 1.16
C GLY A 13 -3.77 25.84 1.01
N THR A 14 -3.94 24.54 0.76
CA THR A 14 -2.84 23.57 0.62
C THR A 14 -2.87 22.88 -0.75
N ILE A 15 -1.83 23.09 -1.58
CA ILE A 15 -1.64 22.39 -2.85
C ILE A 15 -0.66 21.23 -2.63
N ILE A 16 -1.06 20.00 -2.99
CA ILE A 16 -0.21 18.82 -3.02
C ILE A 16 0.14 18.55 -4.49
N LEU A 17 1.42 18.67 -4.85
CA LEU A 17 1.95 18.25 -6.15
C LEU A 17 2.05 16.71 -6.16
N ILE A 18 1.29 16.06 -7.05
CA ILE A 18 1.38 14.63 -7.29
C ILE A 18 2.34 14.40 -8.45
N LEU A 19 3.59 14.08 -8.12
CA LEU A 19 4.48 13.41 -9.06
C LEU A 19 4.22 11.91 -8.99
N ARG A 20 3.71 11.34 -10.08
CA ARG A 20 3.61 9.89 -10.22
C ARG A 20 4.93 9.36 -10.77
N ALA A 21 5.83 8.97 -9.86
CA ALA A 21 6.90 8.02 -10.16
C ALA A 21 6.54 6.69 -9.50
N SER A 22 6.31 5.64 -10.30
CA SER A 22 5.80 4.34 -9.86
C SER A 22 6.63 3.78 -8.70
N SER A 23 6.04 3.73 -7.51
CA SER A 23 6.62 3.12 -6.31
C SER A 23 5.67 2.07 -5.78
N PRO A 24 6.17 0.93 -5.28
CA PRO A 24 5.39 0.04 -4.45
C PRO A 24 4.94 0.82 -3.21
N LYS A 25 3.64 1.15 -3.21
CA LYS A 25 2.78 1.66 -2.14
C LYS A 25 3.45 2.42 -0.97
N GLY A 26 3.35 3.75 -0.98
CA GLY A 26 3.29 4.57 0.24
C GLY A 26 4.59 5.28 0.67
N LEU A 27 5.73 4.82 0.19
CA LEU A 27 7.06 5.36 0.52
C LEU A 27 7.25 6.85 0.20
N TRP A 28 6.87 7.26 -1.01
CA TRP A 28 7.01 8.64 -1.48
C TRP A 28 5.99 9.60 -0.86
N GLN A 29 4.78 9.10 -0.58
CA GLN A 29 3.73 9.90 0.06
C GLN A 29 4.19 10.34 1.46
N ALA A 30 4.85 9.44 2.20
CA ALA A 30 5.37 9.76 3.52
C ALA A 30 6.67 10.59 3.50
N LEU A 31 7.43 10.65 2.39
CA LEU A 31 8.54 11.60 2.24
C LEU A 31 8.01 13.03 2.01
N ILE A 32 7.02 13.18 1.12
CA ILE A 32 6.39 14.47 0.80
C ILE A 32 5.63 15.05 2.02
N TYR A 33 5.00 14.20 2.84
CA TYR A 33 4.30 14.65 4.05
C TYR A 33 5.21 15.06 5.22
N GLN A 34 6.45 14.58 5.31
CA GLN A 34 7.38 14.97 6.40
C GLN A 34 8.29 16.15 6.06
N VAL A 35 8.36 16.52 4.77
CA VAL A 35 9.00 17.74 4.25
C VAL A 35 8.07 18.97 4.46
N TRP A 36 7.32 18.98 5.56
CA TRP A 36 6.24 19.96 5.86
C TRP A 36 6.75 21.32 6.36
N ASN A 37 8.07 21.55 6.33
CA ASN A 37 8.68 22.84 6.60
C ASN A 37 9.51 23.38 5.42
N ILE A 38 9.22 22.88 4.20
CA ILE A 38 10.04 23.07 3.00
C ILE A 38 9.12 23.33 1.80
N THR A 39 8.33 24.40 1.83
CA THR A 39 7.55 24.82 0.65
C THR A 39 8.44 25.51 -0.39
N MET A 40 9.57 26.06 0.05
CA MET A 40 10.52 26.79 -0.78
C MET A 40 11.46 25.84 -1.55
N ASP A 41 12.11 24.90 -0.86
CA ASP A 41 13.09 24.03 -1.54
C ASP A 41 12.42 22.95 -2.39
N THR A 42 11.17 22.58 -2.10
CA THR A 42 10.42 21.64 -2.94
C THR A 42 10.05 22.25 -4.30
N SER A 43 9.58 23.51 -4.33
CA SER A 43 9.28 24.18 -5.61
C SER A 43 10.52 24.28 -6.49
N GLN A 44 11.66 24.65 -5.89
CA GLN A 44 12.95 24.70 -6.57
C GLN A 44 13.42 23.32 -7.04
N PHE A 45 13.32 22.29 -6.20
CA PHE A 45 13.63 20.91 -6.57
C PHE A 45 12.76 20.40 -7.73
N LEU A 46 11.53 20.89 -7.88
CA LEU A 46 10.63 20.54 -8.96
C LEU A 46 10.83 21.37 -10.23
N GLY A 47 11.75 22.34 -10.20
CA GLY A 47 11.97 23.29 -11.28
C GLY A 47 10.77 24.22 -11.51
N LEU A 48 9.98 24.47 -10.46
CA LEU A 48 8.83 25.36 -10.49
C LEU A 48 9.21 26.76 -9.99
N ASP A 49 8.58 27.78 -10.58
CA ASP A 49 8.69 29.14 -10.09
C ASP A 49 8.06 29.25 -8.69
N ARG A 50 8.90 29.58 -7.71
CA ARG A 50 8.54 29.68 -6.30
C ARG A 50 7.68 30.91 -6.00
N GLU A 51 7.94 32.04 -6.65
CA GLU A 51 7.15 33.24 -6.43
C GLU A 51 5.76 33.05 -7.01
N ARG A 52 5.69 32.45 -8.21
CA ARG A 52 4.42 32.13 -8.87
C ARG A 52 3.57 31.16 -8.05
N TYR A 53 4.17 30.23 -7.31
CA TYR A 53 3.45 29.23 -6.49
C TYR A 53 2.45 29.86 -5.51
N TRP A 54 2.82 30.97 -4.87
CA TRP A 54 2.00 31.64 -3.86
C TRP A 54 1.00 32.64 -4.43
N THR A 55 1.07 32.88 -5.74
CA THR A 55 0.16 33.81 -6.41
C THR A 55 -1.06 33.10 -6.95
N ARG A 56 -2.18 33.82 -6.99
CA ARG A 56 -3.40 33.31 -7.63
C ARG A 56 -3.20 33.24 -9.14
N PHE A 57 -3.52 32.11 -9.74
CA PHE A 57 -3.57 31.99 -11.20
C PHE A 57 -4.78 32.76 -11.76
N GLU A 58 -4.52 33.56 -12.80
CA GLU A 58 -5.54 34.32 -13.52
C GLU A 58 -6.53 33.40 -14.25
N THR A 59 -6.03 32.28 -14.78
CA THR A 59 -6.85 31.28 -15.47
C THR A 59 -6.38 29.87 -15.13
N VAL A 60 -7.28 28.90 -15.36
CA VAL A 60 -6.97 27.47 -15.26
C VAL A 60 -5.86 27.07 -16.24
N GLU A 61 -5.78 27.72 -17.40
CA GLU A 61 -4.73 27.43 -18.39
C GLU A 61 -3.36 27.79 -17.85
N VAL A 62 -3.22 28.98 -17.24
CA VAL A 62 -1.94 29.41 -16.65
C VAL A 62 -1.54 28.51 -15.47
N MET A 63 -2.51 28.01 -14.71
CA MET A 63 -2.25 26.98 -13.69
C MET A 63 -1.73 25.68 -14.32
N PHE A 64 -2.31 25.23 -15.43
CA PHE A 64 -1.86 24.04 -16.14
C PHE A 64 -0.46 24.19 -16.73
N GLU A 65 -0.18 25.32 -17.36
CA GLU A 65 1.17 25.64 -17.85
C GLU A 65 2.20 25.71 -16.73
N TYR A 66 1.83 26.30 -15.59
CA TYR A 66 2.69 26.31 -14.41
C TYR A 66 3.02 24.88 -13.94
N VAL A 67 2.03 24.00 -13.80
CA VAL A 67 2.27 22.60 -13.41
C VAL A 67 3.13 21.88 -14.46
N ALA A 68 2.83 22.08 -15.75
CA ALA A 68 3.58 21.49 -16.86
C ALA A 68 5.01 22.03 -16.98
N SER A 69 5.31 23.20 -16.40
CA SER A 69 6.66 23.75 -16.39
C SER A 69 7.64 22.93 -15.55
N SER A 70 7.15 22.15 -14.57
CA SER A 70 7.99 21.30 -13.71
C SER A 70 8.93 20.42 -14.52
N ARG A 71 10.21 20.35 -14.13
CA ARG A 71 11.23 19.56 -14.83
C ARG A 71 10.91 18.06 -14.95
N LEU A 72 9.93 17.58 -14.18
CA LEU A 72 9.49 16.19 -14.15
C LEU A 72 8.25 15.92 -15.01
N PHE A 73 7.68 16.96 -15.63
CA PHE A 73 6.58 16.83 -16.57
C PHE A 73 7.09 16.61 -18.00
N THR A 74 6.50 15.62 -18.68
CA THR A 74 6.73 15.34 -20.09
C THR A 74 5.45 14.86 -20.77
N THR A 75 5.33 15.16 -22.06
CA THR A 75 4.27 14.63 -22.94
C THR A 75 4.72 13.40 -23.72
N ARG A 76 5.99 13.00 -23.60
CA ARG A 76 6.53 11.78 -24.21
C ARG A 76 5.75 10.56 -23.72
N PRO A 77 5.30 9.67 -24.62
CA PRO A 77 4.92 8.32 -24.23
C PRO A 77 6.13 7.70 -23.54
N ARG A 78 5.93 7.13 -22.35
CA ARG A 78 6.95 6.28 -21.73
C ARG A 78 6.96 4.99 -22.56
N GLU A 79 8.15 4.50 -22.93
CA GLU A 79 8.26 3.26 -23.72
C GLU A 79 7.46 2.15 -23.03
N GLU A 80 6.64 1.45 -23.84
CA GLU A 80 5.68 0.41 -23.45
C GLU A 80 6.42 -0.77 -22.80
N GLY A 81 6.62 -0.67 -21.49
CA GLY A 81 7.21 -1.69 -20.63
C GLY A 81 6.93 -1.45 -19.14
N GLU A 82 6.37 -0.30 -18.80
CA GLU A 82 6.00 0.08 -17.43
C GLU A 82 4.56 0.65 -17.45
N ASP A 83 3.58 -0.18 -17.07
CA ASP A 83 2.19 0.18 -16.73
C ASP A 83 1.08 0.10 -17.82
N GLU A 84 1.17 -0.79 -18.82
CA GLU A 84 0.00 -1.14 -19.65
C GLU A 84 -0.81 -2.32 -19.07
N GLU A 85 -1.70 -2.02 -18.11
CA GLU A 85 -2.98 -2.74 -17.99
C GLU A 85 -4.10 -1.78 -18.39
N GLU A 86 -4.34 -1.66 -19.69
CA GLU A 86 -5.54 -1.02 -20.23
C GLU A 86 -6.79 -1.77 -19.76
N GLY A 87 -7.78 -1.04 -19.22
CA GLY A 87 -9.18 -1.46 -19.29
C GLY A 87 -9.97 -1.56 -17.99
N LYS A 88 -9.39 -1.42 -16.80
CA LYS A 88 -10.19 -1.45 -15.54
C LYS A 88 -9.93 -0.26 -14.63
N VAL A 89 -10.56 0.87 -14.98
CA VAL A 89 -10.67 2.03 -14.09
C VAL A 89 -11.45 1.63 -12.82
N LYS A 90 -10.74 1.37 -11.72
CA LYS A 90 -11.36 1.07 -10.41
C LYS A 90 -12.37 2.14 -10.01
N HIS A 91 -13.42 1.73 -9.29
CA HIS A 91 -14.54 2.55 -8.81
C HIS A 91 -14.15 3.90 -8.14
N ARG A 92 -12.98 4.00 -7.49
CA ARG A 92 -12.50 5.26 -6.87
C ARG A 92 -11.91 6.25 -7.89
N ASN A 93 -11.27 5.75 -8.95
CA ASN A 93 -10.70 6.59 -10.00
C ASN A 93 -11.81 7.25 -10.86
N ARG A 94 -13.00 6.62 -10.91
CA ARG A 94 -14.22 7.21 -11.48
C ARG A 94 -14.64 8.54 -10.84
N ARG A 95 -14.36 8.78 -9.56
CA ARG A 95 -14.71 10.05 -8.90
C ARG A 95 -13.77 11.18 -9.33
N ASN A 96 -12.47 10.91 -9.46
CA ASN A 96 -11.49 11.91 -9.88
C ASN A 96 -11.51 12.14 -11.39
N SER A 97 -11.78 11.10 -12.18
CA SER A 97 -11.99 11.21 -13.63
C SER A 97 -13.20 12.06 -14.02
N ARG A 98 -14.06 12.41 -13.05
CA ARG A 98 -15.22 13.29 -13.23
C ARG A 98 -14.99 14.72 -12.74
N ARG A 99 -13.86 15.01 -12.07
CA ARG A 99 -13.59 16.37 -11.58
C ARG A 99 -13.36 17.31 -12.78
N PRO A 100 -14.04 18.47 -12.88
CA PRO A 100 -13.94 19.34 -14.05
C PRO A 100 -12.52 19.72 -14.46
N LEU A 101 -11.64 20.03 -13.49
CA LEU A 101 -10.24 20.36 -13.76
C LEU A 101 -9.43 19.16 -14.25
N PHE A 102 -9.71 17.95 -13.74
CA PHE A 102 -9.03 16.75 -14.19
C PHE A 102 -9.45 16.36 -15.61
N VAL A 103 -10.74 16.48 -15.92
CA VAL A 103 -11.27 16.28 -17.28
C VAL A 103 -10.65 17.28 -18.23
N ARG A 104 -10.65 18.58 -17.89
CA ARG A 104 -10.03 19.62 -18.73
C ARG A 104 -8.52 19.40 -18.89
N TRP A 105 -7.81 18.99 -17.84
CA TRP A 105 -6.40 18.64 -17.98
C TRP A 105 -6.19 17.48 -18.97
N LYS A 106 -6.92 16.38 -18.78
CA LYS A 106 -6.74 15.13 -19.53
C LYS A 106 -7.21 15.21 -20.98
N GLU A 107 -8.40 15.77 -21.19
CA GLU A 107 -9.08 15.75 -22.50
C GLU A 107 -8.79 17.00 -23.33
N ASP A 108 -8.31 18.09 -22.72
CA ASP A 108 -8.12 19.38 -23.41
C ASP A 108 -6.65 19.85 -23.37
N PHE A 109 -6.05 19.97 -22.18
CA PHE A 109 -4.67 20.46 -22.05
C PHE A 109 -3.62 19.46 -22.55
N LEU A 110 -3.65 18.20 -22.09
CA LEU A 110 -2.64 17.20 -22.45
C LEU A 110 -2.55 16.93 -23.97
N PRO A 111 -3.67 16.79 -24.72
CA PRO A 111 -3.61 16.61 -26.15
C PRO A 111 -2.99 17.81 -26.87
N ARG A 112 -3.36 19.05 -26.50
CA ARG A 112 -2.73 20.26 -27.04
C ARG A 112 -1.26 20.36 -26.69
N ALA A 113 -0.92 20.09 -25.43
CA ALA A 113 0.45 20.11 -24.93
C ALA A 113 1.32 19.13 -25.72
N ARG A 114 0.82 17.91 -25.98
CA ARG A 114 1.47 16.91 -26.82
C ARG A 114 1.61 17.39 -28.26
N ALA A 115 0.54 17.90 -28.87
CA ALA A 115 0.57 18.40 -30.25
C ALA A 115 1.53 19.59 -30.43
N SER A 116 1.70 20.43 -29.41
CA SER A 116 2.62 21.57 -29.44
C SER A 116 4.09 21.19 -29.31
N GLY A 117 4.41 19.98 -28.86
CA GLY A 117 5.77 19.56 -28.53
C GLY A 117 6.44 20.34 -27.38
N LYS A 118 5.75 21.32 -26.77
CA LYS A 118 6.31 22.25 -25.77
C LYS A 118 6.93 21.56 -24.55
N TYR A 119 6.45 20.37 -24.21
CA TYR A 119 6.91 19.59 -23.05
C TYR A 119 7.50 18.24 -23.45
N ASP A 120 7.95 18.12 -24.71
CA ASP A 120 8.56 16.92 -25.25
C ASP A 120 10.04 16.80 -24.82
N ARG A 121 10.26 16.54 -23.53
CA ARG A 121 11.60 16.44 -22.93
C ARG A 121 11.82 15.11 -22.23
N ALA A 122 13.09 14.72 -22.16
CA ALA A 122 13.52 13.63 -21.28
C ALA A 122 13.32 14.05 -19.82
N VAL A 123 12.77 13.14 -19.02
CA VAL A 123 12.58 13.33 -17.58
C VAL A 123 13.52 12.37 -16.86
N PRO A 124 14.18 12.81 -15.77
CA PRO A 124 15.03 11.94 -14.97
C PRO A 124 14.32 10.66 -14.54
N ALA A 125 15.08 9.57 -14.46
CA ALA A 125 14.57 8.30 -13.95
C ALA A 125 14.21 8.43 -12.47
N ARG A 126 13.34 7.54 -11.99
CA ARG A 126 12.87 7.57 -10.60
C ARG A 126 14.02 7.46 -9.59
N ASP A 127 15.03 6.64 -9.89
CA ASP A 127 16.17 6.44 -9.01
C ASP A 127 17.09 7.68 -9.00
N GLU A 128 17.25 8.36 -10.14
CA GLU A 128 17.99 9.62 -10.23
C GLU A 128 17.33 10.71 -9.37
N ILE A 129 15.99 10.86 -9.45
CA ILE A 129 15.24 11.82 -8.63
C ILE A 129 15.38 11.47 -7.14
N ARG A 130 15.38 10.18 -6.80
CA ARG A 130 15.57 9.72 -5.43
C ARG A 130 16.94 10.11 -4.89
N ASP A 131 17.99 9.85 -5.65
CA ASP A 131 19.36 10.13 -5.22
C ASP A 131 19.63 11.64 -5.15
N GLU A 132 19.04 12.41 -6.06
CA GLU A 132 19.03 13.87 -6.00
C GLU A 132 18.29 14.38 -4.75
N ALA A 133 17.14 13.78 -4.41
CA ALA A 133 16.40 14.12 -3.19
C ALA A 133 17.21 13.80 -1.93
N PHE A 134 17.95 12.68 -1.91
CA PHE A 134 18.86 12.37 -0.80
C PHE A 134 20.03 13.34 -0.67
N SER A 135 20.52 13.85 -1.80
CA SER A 135 21.57 14.86 -1.82
C SER A 135 21.05 16.22 -1.36
N THR A 136 19.82 16.57 -1.75
CA THR A 136 19.13 17.83 -1.39
C THR A 136 18.69 17.82 0.08
N TRP A 137 18.20 16.69 0.58
CA TRP A 137 17.72 16.51 1.95
C TRP A 137 18.39 15.26 2.56
N PRO A 138 19.59 15.39 3.16
CA PRO A 138 20.33 14.26 3.71
C PRO A 138 19.54 13.35 4.68
N PRO A 139 18.67 13.88 5.58
CA PRO A 139 17.85 13.03 6.45
C PRO A 139 16.84 12.13 5.71
N ALA A 140 16.50 12.46 4.47
CA ALA A 140 15.48 11.74 3.69
C ALA A 140 15.90 10.30 3.36
N ARG A 141 17.22 10.02 3.27
CA ARG A 141 17.73 8.67 3.00
C ARG A 141 17.35 7.69 4.10
N GLY A 142 17.64 8.01 5.36
CA GLY A 142 17.33 7.13 6.49
C GLY A 142 15.82 6.88 6.61
N LEU A 143 15.01 7.93 6.44
CA LEU A 143 13.55 7.82 6.46
C LEU A 143 13.00 6.97 5.31
N TYR A 144 13.60 7.06 4.12
CA TYR A 144 13.24 6.23 2.98
C TYR A 144 13.57 4.76 3.26
N GLU A 145 14.80 4.47 3.68
CA GLU A 145 15.28 3.12 3.94
C GLU A 145 14.48 2.44 5.06
N GLU A 146 14.16 3.15 6.14
CA GLU A 146 13.30 2.67 7.21
C GLU A 146 11.91 2.27 6.69
N LYS A 147 11.29 3.14 5.88
CA LYS A 147 9.99 2.85 5.28
C LYS A 147 10.08 1.71 4.27
N VAL A 148 11.21 1.54 3.56
CA VAL A 148 11.39 0.44 2.60
C VAL A 148 11.42 -0.87 3.37
N ARG A 149 12.18 -0.92 4.47
CA ARG A 149 12.19 -2.06 5.37
C ARG A 149 10.81 -2.36 5.93
N ALA A 150 10.09 -1.36 6.43
CA ALA A 150 8.74 -1.55 6.95
C ALA A 150 7.77 -2.07 5.88
N PHE A 151 7.83 -1.51 4.67
CA PHE A 151 7.01 -1.97 3.54
C PHE A 151 7.34 -3.41 3.13
N GLU A 152 8.61 -3.78 3.12
CA GLU A 152 9.04 -5.14 2.81
C GLU A 152 8.52 -6.14 3.85
N VAL A 153 8.61 -5.79 5.14
CA VAL A 153 8.04 -6.59 6.23
C VAL A 153 6.52 -6.76 6.05
N GLU A 154 5.78 -5.67 5.79
CA GLU A 154 4.34 -5.76 5.52
C GLU A 154 4.03 -6.66 4.32
N ARG A 155 4.80 -6.55 3.23
CA ARG A 155 4.65 -7.36 2.03
C ARG A 155 4.88 -8.84 2.32
N GLN A 156 5.92 -9.16 3.07
CA GLN A 156 6.21 -10.53 3.49
C GLN A 156 5.11 -11.07 4.41
N LEU A 157 4.58 -10.27 5.33
CA LEU A 157 3.43 -10.67 6.17
C LEU A 157 2.17 -10.96 5.35
N GLU A 158 1.88 -10.15 4.32
CA GLU A 158 0.79 -10.40 3.38
C GLU A 158 1.00 -11.71 2.63
N GLU A 159 2.24 -11.98 2.21
CA GLU A 159 2.62 -13.19 1.48
C GLU A 159 2.54 -14.44 2.35
N VAL A 160 3.11 -14.42 3.56
CA VAL A 160 2.96 -15.48 4.56
C VAL A 160 1.48 -15.76 4.85
N SER A 161 0.68 -14.70 5.06
CA SER A 161 -0.77 -14.83 5.28
C SER A 161 -1.50 -15.40 4.05
N ARG A 162 -0.95 -15.24 2.85
CA ARG A 162 -1.47 -15.84 1.63
C ARG A 162 -1.09 -17.32 1.56
N ARG A 163 0.17 -17.69 1.77
CA ARG A 163 0.64 -19.08 1.81
C ARG A 163 -0.11 -19.92 2.83
N ILE A 164 -0.32 -19.39 4.04
CA ILE A 164 -1.14 -20.07 5.08
C ILE A 164 -2.57 -20.33 4.59
N ARG A 165 -3.19 -19.40 3.85
CA ARG A 165 -4.57 -19.59 3.36
C ARG A 165 -4.66 -20.55 2.19
N GLU A 166 -3.65 -20.56 1.33
CA GLU A 166 -3.55 -21.41 0.15
C GLU A 166 -3.19 -22.86 0.54
N GLY A 167 -2.31 -23.04 1.53
CA GLY A 167 -1.90 -24.35 2.04
C GLY A 167 -2.96 -25.09 2.88
N VAL A 168 -4.06 -24.44 3.27
CA VAL A 168 -5.18 -25.10 3.97
C VAL A 168 -6.32 -25.38 2.98
N PRO A 169 -6.65 -26.67 2.71
CA PRO A 169 -7.70 -27.06 1.77
C PRO A 169 -9.02 -26.34 2.02
N VAL A 170 -9.70 -25.92 0.94
CA VAL A 170 -11.00 -25.23 1.03
C VAL A 170 -12.10 -26.21 1.39
N ASP A 171 -12.10 -27.38 0.76
CA ASP A 171 -13.11 -28.43 0.96
C ASP A 171 -12.67 -29.41 2.06
N VAL A 172 -12.72 -28.95 3.30
CA VAL A 172 -12.39 -29.76 4.48
C VAL A 172 -13.44 -30.83 4.77
N GLU A 173 -14.66 -30.67 4.26
CA GLU A 173 -15.75 -31.65 4.46
C GLU A 173 -15.52 -32.90 3.62
N ALA A 174 -15.05 -32.76 2.38
CA ALA A 174 -14.61 -33.90 1.55
C ALA A 174 -13.48 -34.72 2.20
N LEU A 175 -12.71 -34.11 3.11
CA LEU A 175 -11.67 -34.78 3.90
C LEU A 175 -12.20 -35.41 5.20
N GLY A 176 -13.51 -35.37 5.45
CA GLY A 176 -14.13 -35.89 6.66
C GLY A 176 -13.83 -35.08 7.93
N LEU A 177 -13.45 -33.80 7.79
CA LEU A 177 -13.07 -32.94 8.91
C LEU A 177 -14.22 -32.00 9.33
N PRO A 178 -14.25 -31.55 10.60
CA PRO A 178 -15.31 -30.69 11.11
C PRO A 178 -15.41 -29.34 10.38
N LEU A 179 -16.64 -28.87 10.20
CA LEU A 179 -16.93 -27.51 9.76
C LEU A 179 -16.21 -26.48 10.65
N GLY A 180 -15.59 -25.49 10.01
CA GLY A 180 -14.85 -24.43 10.71
C GLY A 180 -13.39 -24.76 11.04
N ILE A 181 -12.93 -26.02 10.86
CA ILE A 181 -11.53 -26.39 11.10
C ILE A 181 -10.57 -25.55 10.25
N ARG A 182 -10.93 -25.24 9.01
CA ARG A 182 -10.15 -24.38 8.12
C ARG A 182 -9.94 -22.98 8.69
N GLY A 183 -11.03 -22.36 9.16
CA GLY A 183 -10.97 -21.01 9.75
C GLY A 183 -10.20 -20.98 11.07
N ALA A 184 -10.26 -22.06 11.84
CA ALA A 184 -9.41 -22.25 13.01
C ALA A 184 -7.93 -22.40 12.61
N ALA A 185 -7.62 -23.31 11.70
CA ALA A 185 -6.26 -23.57 11.22
C ALA A 185 -5.59 -22.30 10.69
N VAL A 186 -6.21 -21.60 9.74
CA VAL A 186 -5.66 -20.37 9.15
C VAL A 186 -5.35 -19.30 10.22
N ARG A 187 -6.26 -19.12 11.18
CA ARG A 187 -6.11 -18.13 12.24
C ARG A 187 -5.00 -18.48 13.21
N GLU A 188 -4.94 -19.72 13.67
CA GLU A 188 -3.96 -20.13 14.68
C GLU A 188 -2.57 -20.34 14.05
N LEU A 189 -2.48 -20.88 12.82
CA LEU A 189 -1.22 -20.92 12.05
C LEU A 189 -0.65 -19.52 11.86
N LYS A 190 -1.50 -18.52 11.63
CA LYS A 190 -1.04 -17.12 11.55
C LYS A 190 -0.39 -16.67 12.86
N ARG A 191 -0.95 -17.01 14.02
CA ARG A 191 -0.35 -16.66 15.32
C ARG A 191 0.99 -17.38 15.53
N ILE A 192 1.06 -18.66 15.21
CA ILE A 192 2.30 -19.44 15.35
C ILE A 192 3.40 -18.85 14.43
N VAL A 193 3.11 -18.67 13.14
CA VAL A 193 4.10 -18.26 12.14
C VAL A 193 4.48 -16.78 12.26
N VAL A 194 3.52 -15.89 12.54
CA VAL A 194 3.74 -14.44 12.57
C VAL A 194 4.07 -13.92 13.96
N GLU A 195 3.37 -14.41 14.99
CA GLU A 195 3.51 -13.91 16.36
C GLU A 195 4.50 -14.77 17.17
N GLY A 196 4.82 -15.99 16.73
CA GLY A 196 5.68 -16.92 17.48
C GLY A 196 4.94 -17.56 18.65
N ASP A 197 3.62 -17.71 18.54
CA ASP A 197 2.79 -18.24 19.62
C ASP A 197 2.97 -19.76 19.77
N GLU A 198 3.72 -20.19 20.79
CA GLU A 198 3.96 -21.60 21.11
C GLU A 198 2.86 -22.24 21.97
N THR A 199 1.85 -21.46 22.40
CA THR A 199 0.82 -21.94 23.33
C THR A 199 -0.04 -23.06 22.74
N TYR A 200 0.04 -23.31 21.43
CA TYR A 200 -0.69 -24.37 20.72
C TYR A 200 0.01 -25.73 20.79
N GLY A 201 1.19 -25.83 21.44
CA GLY A 201 1.98 -27.06 21.50
C GLY A 201 2.67 -27.42 20.18
N VAL A 202 2.58 -26.53 19.19
CA VAL A 202 3.24 -26.64 17.90
C VAL A 202 4.23 -25.49 17.79
N VAL A 203 5.50 -25.84 17.65
CA VAL A 203 6.60 -24.89 17.54
C VAL A 203 6.97 -24.72 16.07
N LEU A 204 7.18 -23.48 15.65
CA LEU A 204 7.67 -23.17 14.31
C LEU A 204 9.13 -23.64 14.17
N PRO A 205 9.50 -24.37 13.11
CA PRO A 205 10.88 -24.81 12.93
C PRO A 205 11.87 -23.65 12.89
N GLU A 206 13.06 -23.89 13.43
CA GLU A 206 14.15 -22.91 13.42
C GLU A 206 14.50 -22.49 11.98
N GLY A 207 14.74 -21.20 11.77
CA GLY A 207 15.04 -20.63 10.45
C GLY A 207 13.82 -20.28 9.59
N VAL A 208 12.63 -20.79 9.88
CA VAL A 208 11.40 -20.42 9.12
C VAL A 208 11.04 -18.95 9.33
N ARG A 209 11.26 -18.45 10.55
CA ARG A 209 11.23 -17.03 10.86
C ARG A 209 12.66 -16.59 11.18
N GLY A 210 13.27 -15.87 10.25
CA GLY A 210 14.63 -15.33 10.39
C GLY A 210 14.64 -13.88 10.85
N GLU A 211 15.84 -13.30 10.97
CA GLU A 211 16.03 -11.90 11.37
C GLU A 211 15.51 -10.89 10.32
N VAL A 212 15.53 -11.28 9.04
CA VAL A 212 15.23 -10.39 7.89
C VAL A 212 13.91 -10.76 7.18
N GLY A 213 13.17 -11.75 7.70
CA GLY A 213 11.92 -12.18 7.09
C GLY A 213 11.53 -13.63 7.37
N TRP A 214 10.69 -14.17 6.47
CA TRP A 214 10.22 -15.55 6.53
C TRP A 214 10.77 -16.37 5.36
N ASP A 215 11.19 -17.60 5.65
CA ASP A 215 11.39 -18.62 4.63
C ASP A 215 10.02 -19.11 4.15
N LEU A 216 9.61 -18.68 2.95
CA LEU A 216 8.28 -18.96 2.42
C LEU A 216 8.09 -20.46 2.12
N GLU A 217 9.14 -21.17 1.74
CA GLU A 217 9.07 -22.61 1.47
C GLU A 217 8.91 -23.38 2.80
N GLY A 218 9.68 -22.99 3.81
CA GLY A 218 9.52 -23.49 5.18
C GLY A 218 8.12 -23.22 5.74
N VAL A 219 7.52 -22.05 5.46
CA VAL A 219 6.13 -21.74 5.84
C VAL A 219 5.14 -22.68 5.14
N GLU A 220 5.28 -22.90 3.83
CA GLU A 220 4.40 -23.81 3.08
C GLU A 220 4.46 -25.22 3.64
N LYS A 221 5.66 -25.77 3.78
CA LYS A 221 5.89 -27.10 4.33
C LYS A 221 5.30 -27.24 5.74
N PHE A 222 5.53 -26.26 6.61
CA PHE A 222 4.97 -26.25 7.95
C PHE A 222 3.44 -26.25 7.95
N VAL A 223 2.82 -25.45 7.07
CA VAL A 223 1.36 -25.41 6.93
C VAL A 223 0.82 -26.76 6.46
N GLU A 224 1.41 -27.34 5.41
CA GLU A 224 1.01 -28.65 4.88
C GLU A 224 1.06 -29.75 5.94
N GLU A 225 2.12 -29.78 6.75
CA GLU A 225 2.32 -30.82 7.77
C GLU A 225 1.42 -30.64 9.01
N ARG A 226 1.14 -29.39 9.42
CA ARG A 226 0.58 -29.10 10.75
C ARG A 226 -0.84 -28.55 10.77
N TRP A 227 -1.42 -28.18 9.64
CA TRP A 227 -2.70 -27.45 9.64
C TRP A 227 -3.86 -28.20 10.30
N VAL A 228 -3.92 -29.54 10.18
CA VAL A 228 -5.00 -30.34 10.77
C VAL A 228 -4.92 -30.31 12.30
N GLU A 229 -3.73 -30.54 12.85
CA GLU A 229 -3.49 -30.52 14.30
C GLU A 229 -3.77 -29.14 14.89
N VAL A 230 -3.18 -28.10 14.29
CA VAL A 230 -3.39 -26.71 14.69
C VAL A 230 -4.87 -26.32 14.58
N GLY A 231 -5.54 -26.76 13.51
CA GLY A 231 -6.96 -26.55 13.30
C GLY A 231 -7.83 -27.18 14.39
N ARG A 232 -7.54 -28.40 14.82
CA ARG A 232 -8.27 -29.09 15.90
C ARG A 232 -8.13 -28.37 17.23
N VAL A 233 -6.90 -28.03 17.62
CA VAL A 233 -6.63 -27.28 18.86
C VAL A 233 -7.31 -25.91 18.83
N GLY A 234 -7.19 -25.21 17.70
CA GLY A 234 -7.83 -23.91 17.48
C GLY A 234 -9.36 -23.95 17.53
N LEU A 235 -9.95 -25.04 17.04
CA LEU A 235 -11.40 -25.23 17.02
C LEU A 235 -11.92 -25.47 18.44
N VAL A 236 -11.29 -26.36 19.22
CA VAL A 236 -11.65 -26.62 20.63
C VAL A 236 -11.55 -25.34 21.47
N ARG A 237 -10.44 -24.59 21.35
CA ARG A 237 -10.27 -23.30 22.03
C ARG A 237 -11.26 -22.24 21.54
N GLY A 238 -11.62 -22.28 20.26
CA GLY A 238 -12.62 -21.40 19.66
C GLY A 238 -14.01 -21.62 20.25
N PHE A 239 -14.42 -22.89 20.40
CA PHE A 239 -15.67 -23.26 21.05
C PHE A 239 -15.70 -22.87 22.53
N GLY A 240 -14.63 -23.13 23.29
CA GLY A 240 -14.52 -22.70 24.70
C GLY A 240 -14.75 -21.20 24.88
N ARG A 241 -14.06 -20.38 24.07
CA ARG A 241 -14.25 -18.90 24.07
C ARG A 241 -15.66 -18.47 23.66
N MET A 242 -16.35 -19.24 22.83
CA MET A 242 -17.74 -18.95 22.44
C MET A 242 -18.70 -19.20 23.60
N VAL A 243 -18.50 -20.30 24.34
CA VAL A 243 -19.29 -20.65 25.53
C VAL A 243 -19.11 -19.58 26.61
N GLU A 244 -17.87 -19.25 26.97
CA GLU A 244 -17.54 -18.20 27.96
C GLU A 244 -18.17 -16.85 27.59
N LYS A 245 -18.12 -16.45 26.31
CA LYS A 245 -18.74 -15.20 25.85
C LYS A 245 -20.25 -15.20 25.97
N ARG A 246 -20.92 -16.34 25.74
CA ARG A 246 -22.37 -16.46 25.91
C ARG A 246 -22.75 -16.37 27.38
N GLU A 247 -21.99 -17.00 28.26
CA GLU A 247 -22.20 -16.95 29.71
C GLU A 247 -21.97 -15.53 30.26
N ALA A 248 -20.89 -14.87 29.85
CA ALA A 248 -20.62 -13.48 30.23
C ALA A 248 -21.67 -12.49 29.70
N LYS A 249 -22.28 -12.76 28.53
CA LYS A 249 -23.39 -11.95 28.01
C LYS A 249 -24.66 -12.15 28.84
N ARG A 250 -24.97 -13.39 29.21
CA ARG A 250 -26.14 -13.72 30.04
C ARG A 250 -26.03 -13.07 31.43
N GLY A 251 -24.86 -13.15 32.08
CA GLY A 251 -24.63 -12.49 33.37
C GLY A 251 -24.74 -10.96 33.31
N LYS A 252 -24.34 -10.33 32.20
CA LYS A 252 -24.51 -8.87 32.00
C LYS A 252 -25.94 -8.45 31.69
N GLU A 253 -26.76 -9.33 31.12
CA GLU A 253 -28.19 -9.10 30.92
C GLU A 253 -28.92 -9.24 32.27
N GLU A 254 -28.58 -10.28 33.05
CA GLU A 254 -29.10 -10.48 34.42
C GLU A 254 -28.72 -9.34 35.39
N GLU A 255 -27.51 -8.78 35.29
CA GLU A 255 -27.08 -7.61 36.10
C GLU A 255 -27.72 -6.28 35.67
N ARG A 256 -28.25 -6.20 34.44
CA ARG A 256 -28.95 -5.00 33.93
C ARG A 256 -30.44 -4.99 34.24
N ASP A 257 -31.00 -6.15 34.52
CA ASP A 257 -32.42 -6.35 34.84
C ASP A 257 -32.69 -6.37 36.37
N VAL A 258 -31.66 -6.09 37.19
CA VAL A 258 -31.71 -5.90 38.66
C VAL A 258 -31.46 -4.42 38.98
#